data_AF-A0A8T3U3J5-F1
#
_entry.id   AF-A0A8T3U3J5-F1
#
_cell.length_a   1.000
_cell.length_b   1.000
_cell.length_c   1.000
_cell.angle_alpha   90.00
_cell.angle_beta   90.00
_cell.angle_gamma   90.00
#
_symmetry.space_group_name_H-M   'P 1'
#
loop_
_entity.id
_entity.type
_entity.pdbx_description
1 polymer ?
#
loop_
_entity_poly.entity_id
_entity_poly.type
_entity_poly.pdbx_seq_one_letter_code
_entity_poly.pdbx_strand_id
1 'polypeptide(L)'
;MQNHGRDATVFYGAIDFKFKNTTRYPIKIVATTQNGIEKISIYGINVDNVTTKVYTSKTSSKEPETKYEDDPELKQGKTKVVQGGSRGYTVNTYKEVYVNGVLKEKKLITVDTYNPLTRIVQRGTKK
;
A
#
# COMPACT_ATOMS: atom_id res chain seq x y z
N MET A 1 -3.42 6.16 9.71
CA MET A 1 -3.58 6.23 8.25
C MET A 1 -2.89 5.01 7.65
N GLN A 2 -3.61 4.16 6.94
CA GLN A 2 -3.05 3.01 6.23
C GLN A 2 -2.30 3.52 4.99
N ASN A 3 -0.99 3.26 4.91
CA ASN A 3 -0.13 3.78 3.84
C ASN A 3 -0.22 2.90 2.59
N HIS A 4 -1.41 2.84 1.99
CA HIS A 4 -1.63 2.18 0.71
C HIS A 4 -0.63 2.68 -0.34
N GLY A 5 -0.15 1.78 -1.20
CA GLY A 5 0.90 2.05 -2.21
C GLY A 5 2.33 1.99 -1.67
N ARG A 6 2.53 1.52 -0.42
CA ARG A 6 3.86 1.29 0.19
C ARG A 6 3.96 -0.06 0.89
N ASP A 7 3.06 -0.98 0.57
CA ASP A 7 3.05 -2.30 1.17
C ASP A 7 4.27 -3.10 0.73
N ALA A 8 4.80 -3.94 1.62
CA ALA A 8 5.95 -4.78 1.32
C ALA A 8 5.49 -6.07 0.63
N THR A 9 6.11 -6.41 -0.51
CA THR A 9 6.01 -7.75 -1.09
C THR A 9 7.01 -8.67 -0.41
N VAL A 10 6.53 -9.71 0.28
CA VAL A 10 7.38 -10.77 0.84
C VAL A 10 7.31 -11.96 -0.12
N PHE A 11 8.43 -12.31 -0.76
CA PHE A 11 8.52 -13.43 -1.69
C PHE A 11 9.79 -14.25 -1.42
N TYR A 12 9.64 -15.43 -0.79
CA TYR A 12 10.77 -16.29 -0.45
C TYR A 12 11.28 -17.05 -1.68
N GLY A 13 12.60 -16.99 -1.93
CA GLY A 13 13.30 -17.90 -2.85
C GLY A 13 13.46 -17.46 -4.31
N ALA A 14 13.05 -16.24 -4.71
CA ALA A 14 13.21 -15.80 -6.11
C ALA A 14 13.62 -14.33 -6.34
N ILE A 15 13.48 -13.42 -5.35
CA ILE A 15 13.72 -11.99 -5.57
C ILE A 15 14.68 -11.45 -4.51
N ASP A 16 15.95 -11.29 -4.88
CA ASP A 16 16.92 -10.52 -4.11
C ASP A 16 16.93 -9.08 -4.58
N PHE A 17 16.69 -8.12 -3.68
CA PHE A 17 16.91 -6.71 -3.98
C PHE A 17 18.41 -6.44 -4.10
N LYS A 18 18.86 -6.11 -5.31
CA LYS A 18 20.26 -5.76 -5.60
C LYS A 18 20.33 -4.31 -6.07
N PHE A 19 21.27 -3.55 -5.53
CA PHE A 19 21.57 -2.20 -5.98
C PHE A 19 23.07 -1.99 -6.08
N LYS A 20 23.47 -1.04 -6.93
CA LYS A 20 24.86 -0.61 -7.10
C LYS A 20 24.98 0.84 -6.65
N ASN A 21 25.96 1.14 -5.80
CA ASN A 21 26.33 2.52 -5.54
C ASN A 21 26.95 3.11 -6.82
N THR A 22 26.24 4.04 -7.46
CA THR A 22 26.68 4.72 -8.68
C THR A 22 27.37 6.06 -8.39
N THR A 23 27.51 6.44 -7.11
CA THR A 23 28.20 7.66 -6.72
C THR A 23 29.72 7.46 -6.69
N ARG A 24 30.47 8.57 -6.71
CA ARG A 24 31.95 8.55 -6.59
C ARG A 24 32.43 8.34 -5.15
N TYR A 25 31.52 8.35 -4.17
CA TYR A 25 31.83 8.30 -2.75
C TYR A 25 31.35 6.98 -2.13
N PRO A 26 32.00 6.48 -1.08
CA PRO A 26 31.51 5.30 -0.37
C PRO A 26 30.16 5.59 0.29
N ILE A 27 29.35 4.54 0.45
CA ILE A 27 28.12 4.57 1.24
C ILE A 27 28.32 3.79 2.53
N LYS A 28 27.63 4.20 3.59
CA LYS A 28 27.53 3.46 4.86
C LYS A 28 26.13 2.88 4.99
N ILE A 29 26.04 1.58 5.20
CA ILE A 29 24.78 0.90 5.49
C ILE A 29 24.75 0.60 7.00
N VAL A 30 23.67 0.99 7.66
CA VAL A 30 23.42 0.70 9.07
C VAL A 30 22.11 -0.09 9.16
N ALA A 31 22.19 -1.30 9.67
CA ALA A 31 21.03 -2.13 9.95
C ALA A 31 20.86 -2.26 11.48
N THR A 32 19.64 -2.07 11.96
CA THR A 32 19.30 -2.24 13.37
C THR A 32 18.03 -3.08 13.48
N THR A 33 18.03 -4.02 14.42
CA THR A 33 16.84 -4.82 14.76
C THR A 33 16.50 -4.57 16.22
N GLN A 34 15.32 -4.01 16.49
CA GLN A 34 14.85 -3.75 17.85
C GLN A 34 13.32 -3.87 17.89
N ASN A 35 12.79 -4.59 18.89
CA ASN A 35 11.34 -4.75 19.12
C ASN A 35 10.56 -5.25 17.90
N GLY A 36 11.12 -6.20 17.14
CA GLY A 36 10.50 -6.73 15.93
C GLY A 36 10.53 -5.77 14.72
N ILE A 37 11.26 -4.66 14.80
CA ILE A 37 11.44 -3.72 13.70
C ILE A 37 12.88 -3.84 13.18
N GLU A 38 13.00 -4.20 11.91
CA GLU A 38 14.25 -4.09 11.16
C GLU A 38 14.30 -2.74 10.45
N LYS A 39 15.34 -1.96 10.70
CA LYS A 39 15.57 -0.67 10.06
C LYS A 39 16.91 -0.68 9.36
N ILE A 40 16.88 -0.45 8.06
CA ILE A 40 18.07 -0.29 7.22
C ILE A 40 18.17 1.17 6.82
N SER A 41 19.30 1.80 7.13
CA SER A 41 19.61 3.19 6.77
C SER A 41 20.83 3.21 5.86
N ILE A 42 20.72 3.87 4.72
CA ILE A 42 21.83 4.03 3.76
C ILE A 42 22.26 5.50 3.79
N TYR A 43 23.49 5.74 4.21
CA TYR A 43 24.10 7.07 4.28
C TYR A 43 25.10 7.24 3.14
N GLY A 44 25.08 8.41 2.52
CA GLY A 44 26.04 8.82 1.50
C GLY A 44 26.30 10.32 1.56
N ILE A 45 27.20 10.80 0.71
CA ILE A 45 27.53 12.22 0.62
C ILE A 45 26.61 12.88 -0.42
N ASN A 46 25.90 13.93 -0.01
CA ASN A 46 25.02 14.69 -0.90
C ASN A 46 25.74 15.92 -1.47
N VAL A 47 26.60 15.71 -2.46
CA VAL A 47 27.39 16.80 -3.09
C VAL A 47 26.55 17.72 -3.97
N ASP A 48 25.47 17.19 -4.57
CA ASP A 48 24.64 17.91 -5.53
C ASP A 48 23.40 18.57 -4.89
N ASN A 49 23.31 18.56 -3.56
CA ASN A 49 22.15 19.04 -2.78
C ASN A 49 20.81 18.49 -3.32
N VAL A 50 20.81 17.21 -3.70
CA VAL A 50 19.64 16.51 -4.21
C VAL A 50 18.83 16.00 -3.03
N THR A 51 17.53 16.29 -3.01
CA THR A 51 16.59 15.70 -2.04
C THR A 51 15.46 15.01 -2.79
N THR A 52 15.08 13.82 -2.34
CA THR A 52 13.97 13.07 -2.92
C THR A 52 12.84 12.94 -1.90
N LYS A 53 11.60 13.19 -2.34
CA LYS A 53 10.38 12.94 -1.58
C LYS A 53 9.55 11.89 -2.29
N VAL A 54 9.17 10.85 -1.57
CA VAL A 54 8.16 9.89 -2.03
C VAL A 54 6.88 10.16 -1.27
N TYR A 55 5.74 10.18 -1.95
CA TYR A 55 4.42 10.33 -1.34
C TYR A 55 3.36 9.59 -2.15
N THR A 56 2.27 9.19 -1.50
CA THR A 56 1.14 8.52 -2.15
C THR A 56 -0.06 9.46 -2.22
N SER A 57 -0.88 9.30 -3.25
CA SER A 57 -2.13 10.02 -3.44
C SER A 57 -3.22 9.04 -3.81
N LYS A 58 -4.27 8.97 -2.99
CA LYS A 58 -5.46 8.20 -3.32
C LYS A 58 -6.26 8.94 -4.39
N THR A 59 -6.37 8.32 -5.56
CA THR A 59 -6.98 8.93 -6.74
C THR A 59 -8.42 8.50 -6.95
N SER A 60 -8.79 7.31 -6.49
CA SER A 60 -10.15 6.81 -6.63
C SER A 60 -10.57 5.94 -5.44
N SER A 61 -11.87 5.70 -5.36
CA SER A 61 -12.42 4.67 -4.51
C SER A 61 -13.71 4.10 -5.07
N LYS A 62 -13.96 2.82 -4.74
CA LYS A 62 -15.15 2.10 -5.15
C LYS A 62 -15.82 1.47 -3.93
N GLU A 63 -17.10 1.77 -3.71
CA GLU A 63 -17.89 1.16 -2.63
C GLU A 63 -18.12 -0.33 -2.91
N PRO A 64 -18.24 -1.16 -1.86
CA PRO A 64 -18.51 -2.58 -2.03
C PRO A 64 -19.96 -2.83 -2.46
N GLU A 65 -20.15 -3.77 -3.38
CA GLU A 65 -21.48 -4.29 -3.70
C GLU A 65 -22.03 -5.09 -2.51
N THR A 66 -23.34 -5.06 -2.30
CA THR A 66 -24.01 -5.91 -1.30
C THR A 66 -24.72 -7.06 -2.01
N LYS A 67 -24.28 -8.28 -1.73
CA LYS A 67 -24.91 -9.52 -2.18
C LYS A 67 -25.80 -10.06 -1.07
N TYR A 68 -27.03 -10.42 -1.42
CA TYR A 68 -27.94 -11.10 -0.53
C TYR A 68 -27.96 -12.58 -0.82
N GLU A 69 -27.92 -13.40 0.22
CA GLU A 69 -28.03 -14.85 0.13
C GLU A 69 -29.17 -15.31 1.05
N ASP A 70 -30.02 -16.21 0.57
CA ASP A 70 -31.15 -16.66 1.37
C ASP A 70 -30.71 -17.78 2.32
N ASP A 71 -31.16 -17.70 3.57
CA ASP A 71 -30.83 -18.63 4.64
C ASP A 71 -32.12 -19.28 5.19
N PRO A 72 -32.35 -20.58 4.93
CA PRO A 72 -33.55 -21.28 5.38
C PRO A 72 -33.55 -21.61 6.88
N GLU A 73 -32.44 -21.43 7.58
CA GLU A 73 -32.38 -21.62 9.04
C GLU A 73 -32.73 -20.32 9.79
N LEU A 74 -32.53 -19.17 9.14
CA LEU A 74 -32.81 -17.86 9.69
C LEU A 74 -34.29 -17.49 9.53
N LYS A 75 -34.90 -16.96 10.61
CA LYS A 75 -36.32 -16.55 10.63
C LYS A 75 -36.59 -15.43 9.62
N GLN A 76 -37.74 -15.50 8.95
CA GLN A 76 -38.18 -14.46 8.04
C GLN A 76 -38.15 -13.06 8.71
N GLY A 77 -37.60 -12.09 7.99
CA GLY A 77 -37.40 -10.71 8.49
C GLY A 77 -36.14 -10.50 9.34
N LYS A 78 -35.37 -11.56 9.64
CA LYS A 78 -34.03 -11.42 10.23
C LYS A 78 -32.95 -11.43 9.14
N THR A 79 -31.89 -10.68 9.38
CA THR A 79 -30.71 -10.63 8.53
C THR A 79 -29.45 -10.89 9.34
N LYS A 80 -28.42 -11.43 8.69
CA LYS A 80 -27.11 -11.70 9.29
C LYS A 80 -26.02 -11.29 8.32
N VAL A 81 -25.11 -10.42 8.75
CA VAL A 81 -23.93 -10.04 7.94
C VAL A 81 -22.89 -11.14 8.10
N VAL A 82 -22.56 -11.84 7.02
CA VAL A 82 -21.52 -12.89 7.04
C VAL A 82 -20.19 -12.38 6.52
N GLN A 83 -20.21 -11.34 5.68
CA GLN A 83 -19.02 -10.61 5.24
C GLN A 83 -19.31 -9.12 5.24
N GLY A 84 -18.54 -8.35 6.01
CA GLY A 84 -18.77 -6.91 6.18
C GLY A 84 -18.60 -6.08 4.91
N GLY A 85 -17.81 -6.58 3.96
CA GLY A 85 -17.35 -5.87 2.78
C GLY A 85 -16.28 -4.81 3.12
N SER A 86 -15.49 -4.42 2.13
CA SER A 86 -14.50 -3.36 2.27
C SER A 86 -14.41 -2.54 0.99
N ARG A 87 -14.21 -1.23 1.14
CA ARG A 87 -14.09 -0.30 0.04
C ARG A 87 -12.78 -0.52 -0.72
N GLY A 88 -12.84 -0.44 -2.04
CA GLY A 88 -11.67 -0.49 -2.92
C GLY A 88 -11.05 0.89 -3.12
N TYR A 89 -9.79 0.93 -3.53
CA TYR A 89 -9.01 2.15 -3.72
C TYR A 89 -8.07 2.05 -4.92
N THR A 90 -7.86 3.16 -5.61
CA THR A 90 -6.72 3.35 -6.52
C THR A 90 -5.78 4.36 -5.88
N VAL A 91 -4.49 4.02 -5.81
CA VAL A 91 -3.47 4.84 -5.17
C VAL A 91 -2.28 5.01 -6.11
N ASN A 92 -1.88 6.26 -6.30
CA ASN A 92 -0.73 6.63 -7.11
C ASN A 92 0.44 6.97 -6.20
N THR A 93 1.62 6.39 -6.46
CA THR A 93 2.86 6.73 -5.75
C THR A 93 3.73 7.62 -6.62
N TYR A 94 4.12 8.79 -6.09
CA TYR A 94 4.94 9.77 -6.79
C TYR A 94 6.32 9.91 -6.13
N LYS A 95 7.33 10.20 -6.97
CA LYS A 95 8.67 10.64 -6.58
C LYS A 95 8.87 12.06 -7.06
N GLU A 96 9.22 12.96 -6.14
CA GLU A 96 9.67 14.32 -6.43
C GLU A 96 11.16 14.44 -6.13
N VAL A 97 11.92 15.01 -7.06
CA VAL A 97 13.36 15.27 -6.92
C VAL A 97 13.59 16.77 -6.92
N TYR A 98 14.29 17.24 -5.91
CA TYR A 98 14.65 18.64 -5.70
C TYR A 98 16.16 18.81 -5.79
N VAL A 99 16.61 19.88 -6.44
CA VAL A 99 18.02 20.29 -6.48
C VAL A 99 18.10 21.70 -5.94
N ASN A 100 18.90 21.90 -4.89
CA ASN A 100 18.97 23.19 -4.17
C ASN A 100 17.57 23.70 -3.74
N GLY A 101 16.70 22.79 -3.29
CA GLY A 101 15.33 23.11 -2.87
C GLY A 101 14.33 23.37 -4.00
N VAL A 102 14.76 23.39 -5.27
CA VAL A 102 13.89 23.61 -6.43
C VAL A 102 13.44 22.27 -7.02
N LEU A 103 12.14 22.10 -7.24
CA LEU A 103 11.58 20.89 -7.87
C LEU A 103 12.12 20.76 -9.31
N LYS A 104 12.75 19.63 -9.61
CA LYS A 104 13.31 19.31 -10.93
C LYS A 104 12.56 18.18 -11.63
N GLU A 105 12.10 17.19 -10.87
CA GLU A 105 11.38 16.05 -11.43
C GLU A 105 10.19 15.72 -10.54
N LYS A 106 9.05 15.43 -11.17
CA LYS A 106 7.91 14.78 -10.55
C LYS A 106 7.50 13.60 -11.42
N LYS A 107 7.60 12.39 -10.87
CA LYS A 107 7.36 11.14 -11.61
C LYS A 107 6.37 10.25 -10.88
N LEU A 108 5.38 9.74 -11.62
CA LEU A 108 4.54 8.64 -11.17
C LEU A 108 5.35 7.35 -11.22
N ILE A 109 5.45 6.65 -10.08
CA ILE A 109 6.25 5.43 -9.91
C ILE A 109 5.36 4.19 -10.05
N THR A 110 4.24 4.15 -9.31
CA THR A 110 3.27 3.04 -9.38
C THR A 110 1.85 3.56 -9.33
N VAL A 111 0.94 2.73 -9.85
CA VAL A 111 -0.51 2.82 -9.66
C VAL A 111 -0.95 1.50 -9.07
N ASP A 112 -1.38 1.51 -7.82
CA ASP A 112 -1.81 0.34 -7.08
C ASP A 112 -3.34 0.34 -6.98
N THR A 113 -3.98 -0.77 -7.38
CA THR A 113 -5.44 -0.92 -7.34
C THR A 113 -5.83 -2.03 -6.37
N TYR A 114 -6.59 -1.65 -5.34
CA TYR A 114 -7.18 -2.54 -4.35
C TYR A 114 -8.66 -2.69 -4.65
N ASN A 115 -9.10 -3.89 -5.02
CA ASN A 115 -10.50 -4.14 -5.35
C ASN A 115 -11.39 -4.11 -4.10
N PRO A 116 -12.65 -3.62 -4.21
CA PRO A 116 -13.59 -3.72 -3.10
C PRO A 116 -13.91 -5.18 -2.79
N LEU A 117 -14.07 -5.48 -1.51
CA LEU A 117 -14.59 -6.77 -1.04
C LEU A 117 -16.11 -6.65 -0.92
N THR A 118 -16.85 -7.49 -1.61
CA THR A 118 -18.32 -7.54 -1.57
C THR A 118 -18.82 -7.74 -0.13
N ARG A 119 -19.89 -7.03 0.25
CA ARG A 119 -20.62 -7.28 1.50
C ARG A 119 -21.62 -8.41 1.27
N ILE A 120 -21.64 -9.42 2.13
CA ILE A 120 -22.59 -10.53 2.03
C ILE A 120 -23.53 -10.51 3.23
N VAL A 121 -24.83 -10.46 2.95
CA VAL A 121 -25.91 -10.44 3.96
C VAL A 121 -26.85 -11.61 3.72
N GLN A 122 -26.94 -12.50 4.70
CA GLN A 122 -27.92 -13.57 4.71
C GLN A 122 -29.29 -13.03 5.13
N ARG A 123 -30.36 -13.48 4.45
CA ARG A 123 -31.76 -13.12 4.73
C ARG A 123 -32.54 -14.37 5.08
N GLY A 124 -33.26 -14.33 6.19
CA GLY A 124 -34.06 -15.45 6.64
C GLY A 124 -35.26 -15.73 5.76
N THR A 125 -35.44 -16.98 5.38
CA THR A 125 -36.60 -17.48 4.63
C THR A 125 -37.41 -18.51 5.41
N LYS A 126 -37.01 -18.82 6.65
CA LYS A 126 -37.74 -19.73 7.54
C LYS A 126 -39.05 -19.10 8.00
N LYS A 127 -40.17 -19.71 7.62
CA LYS A 127 -41.53 -19.34 8.06
C LYS A 127 -41.76 -19.63 9.53
#